data_AF-A0A3M1CHX7-F1
#
_entry.id   AF-A0A3M1CHX7-F1
#
_cell.length_a   1.000
_cell.length_b   1.000
_cell.length_c   1.000
_cell.angle_alpha   90.00
_cell.angle_beta   90.00
_cell.angle_gamma   90.00
#
_symmetry.space_group_name_H-M   'P 1'
#
loop_
_entity.id
_entity.type
_entity.pdbx_description
1 polymer ?
#
loop_
_entity_poly.entity_id
_entity_poly.type
_entity_poly.pdbx_seq_one_letter_code
_entity_poly.pdbx_strand_id
1 'polypeptide(L)'
;MKIAAGVFLIIAAVLNVIAGAGYAFGGGLASAGATIAEEAAKHVEAQGIKDGNAQAVNDARKVKQVVNDSNMKVAGGALMAFGFFLLVTFVLQIIGAIFLFMAKNKGFIFVVAALSVLAEVIGILITSFGVTNVFGLVGGVLAFIAANSFGKAAPPAQQPAQG
;
A
#
# COMPACT_ATOMS: atom_id res chain seq x y z
N MET A 1 -22.17 11.99 -9.16
CA MET A 1 -21.32 10.88 -8.63
C MET A 1 -19.91 10.85 -9.21
N LYS A 2 -19.69 11.01 -10.53
CA LYS A 2 -18.34 10.98 -11.14
C LYS A 2 -17.31 11.90 -10.47
N ILE A 3 -17.68 13.16 -10.21
CA ILE A 3 -16.81 14.13 -9.54
C ILE A 3 -16.48 13.68 -8.11
N ALA A 4 -17.49 13.31 -7.31
CA ALA A 4 -17.26 12.82 -5.95
C ALA A 4 -16.34 11.58 -5.93
N ALA A 5 -16.61 10.58 -6.78
CA ALA A 5 -15.78 9.38 -6.88
C ALA A 5 -14.32 9.69 -7.23
N GLY A 6 -14.08 10.61 -8.18
CA GLY A 6 -12.72 11.03 -8.53
C GLY A 6 -12.02 11.79 -7.40
N VAL A 7 -12.73 12.65 -6.66
CA VAL A 7 -12.17 13.34 -5.49
C VAL A 7 -11.80 12.35 -4.38
N PHE A 8 -12.66 11.38 -4.07
CA PHE A 8 -12.33 10.34 -3.09
C PHE A 8 -11.12 9.49 -3.53
N LEU A 9 -11.00 9.17 -4.81
CA LEU A 9 -9.82 8.50 -5.35
C LEU A 9 -8.54 9.31 -5.18
N ILE A 10 -8.58 10.64 -5.37
CA ILE A 10 -7.44 11.52 -5.13
C ILE A 10 -7.06 11.53 -3.65
N ILE A 11 -8.03 11.63 -2.74
CA ILE A 11 -7.77 11.57 -1.30
C ILE A 11 -7.12 10.24 -0.93
N ALA A 12 -7.67 9.11 -1.40
CA ALA A 12 -7.08 7.79 -1.19
C ALA A 12 -5.66 7.70 -1.76
N ALA A 13 -5.40 8.29 -2.93
CA ALA A 13 -4.08 8.34 -3.53
C ALA A 13 -3.07 9.08 -2.64
N VAL A 14 -3.44 10.23 -2.08
CA VAL A 14 -2.57 10.99 -1.16
C VAL A 14 -2.26 10.19 0.11
N LEU A 15 -3.24 9.49 0.67
CA LEU A 15 -2.99 8.62 1.83
C LEU A 15 -2.08 7.44 1.46
N ASN A 16 -2.29 6.84 0.29
CA ASN A 16 -1.49 5.73 -0.21
C ASN A 16 -0.04 6.13 -0.52
N VAL A 17 0.24 7.35 -0.98
CA VAL A 17 1.63 7.76 -1.21
C VAL A 17 2.39 7.96 0.09
N ILE A 18 1.73 8.52 1.13
CA ILE A 18 2.33 8.69 2.46
C ILE A 18 2.58 7.33 3.11
N ALA A 19 1.57 6.46 3.13
CA ALA A 19 1.69 5.11 3.66
C ALA A 19 2.70 4.29 2.86
N GLY A 20 2.67 4.41 1.53
CA GLY A 20 3.59 3.75 0.61
C GLY A 20 5.04 4.12 0.87
N ALA A 21 5.34 5.40 1.03
CA ALA A 21 6.67 5.87 1.41
C ALA A 21 7.07 5.35 2.80
N GLY A 22 6.16 5.39 3.78
CA GLY A 22 6.40 4.87 5.12
C GLY A 22 6.73 3.38 5.15
N TYR A 23 5.95 2.54 4.47
CA TYR A 23 6.18 1.10 4.40
C TYR A 23 7.39 0.74 3.55
N ALA A 24 7.61 1.41 2.41
CA ALA A 24 8.77 1.19 1.56
C ALA A 24 10.07 1.48 2.32
N PHE A 25 10.14 2.65 2.95
CA PHE A 25 11.33 3.09 3.67
C PHE A 25 11.49 2.34 5.00
N GLY A 26 10.43 2.25 5.81
CA GLY A 26 10.46 1.56 7.10
C GLY A 26 10.73 0.06 6.96
N GLY A 27 10.06 -0.61 6.00
CA GLY A 27 10.31 -2.01 5.69
C GLY A 27 11.72 -2.26 5.16
N GLY A 28 12.21 -1.37 4.28
CA GLY A 28 13.57 -1.42 3.76
C GLY A 28 14.63 -1.29 4.86
N LEU A 29 14.48 -0.31 5.75
CA LEU A 29 15.37 -0.14 6.90
C LEU A 29 15.33 -1.34 7.85
N ALA A 30 14.14 -1.87 8.16
CA ALA A 30 14.00 -3.04 9.02
C ALA A 30 14.67 -4.29 8.42
N SER A 31 14.48 -4.53 7.12
CA SER A 31 15.09 -5.66 6.41
C SER A 31 16.61 -5.54 6.27
N ALA A 32 17.10 -4.34 5.95
CA ALA A 32 18.53 -4.07 5.87
C ALA A 32 19.20 -4.19 7.25
N GLY A 33 18.59 -3.61 8.28
CA GLY A 33 19.06 -3.69 9.67
C GLY A 33 19.12 -5.13 10.17
N ALA A 34 18.10 -5.94 9.89
CA ALA A 34 18.08 -7.37 10.20
C ALA A 34 19.23 -8.12 9.51
N THR A 35 19.50 -7.81 8.24
CA THR A 35 20.60 -8.44 7.47
C THR A 35 21.97 -8.06 8.03
N ILE A 36 22.19 -6.79 8.35
CA ILE A 36 23.44 -6.31 8.96
C ILE A 36 23.64 -6.94 10.33
N ALA A 37 22.60 -7.01 11.16
CA ALA A 37 22.67 -7.65 12.48
C ALA A 37 23.00 -9.15 12.37
N GLU A 38 22.40 -9.86 11.41
CA GLU A 38 22.67 -11.27 11.16
C GLU A 38 24.12 -11.50 10.69
N GLU A 39 24.63 -10.65 9.80
CA GLU A 39 26.00 -10.71 9.29
C GLU A 39 27.03 -10.37 10.36
N ALA A 40 26.80 -9.32 11.14
CA ALA A 40 27.63 -8.98 12.30
C ALA A 40 27.66 -10.15 13.30
N ALA A 41 26.51 -10.76 13.62
CA ALA A 41 26.46 -11.92 14.48
C ALA A 41 27.20 -13.14 13.90
N LYS A 42 27.17 -13.36 12.57
CA LYS A 42 27.99 -14.42 11.93
C LYS A 42 29.48 -14.17 12.13
N HIS A 43 29.94 -12.94 11.97
CA HIS A 43 31.35 -12.59 12.19
C HIS A 43 31.76 -12.75 13.65
N VAL A 44 30.95 -12.28 14.60
CA VAL A 44 31.22 -12.42 16.03
C VAL A 44 31.22 -13.89 16.46
N GLU A 45 30.29 -14.71 15.97
CA GLU A 45 30.27 -16.14 16.26
C GLU A 45 31.53 -16.84 15.73
N ALA A 46 31.91 -16.57 14.48
CA ALA A 46 33.10 -17.18 13.87
C ALA A 46 34.38 -16.78 14.62
N GLN A 47 34.49 -15.53 15.07
CA GLN A 47 35.62 -15.05 15.85
C GLN A 47 35.61 -15.63 17.28
N GLY A 48 34.46 -15.68 17.94
CA GLY A 48 34.30 -16.29 19.26
C GLY A 48 34.67 -17.77 19.29
N ILE A 49 34.38 -18.52 18.21
CA ILE A 49 34.82 -19.92 18.06
C ILE A 49 36.34 -20.01 17.96
N LYS A 50 36.97 -19.14 17.16
CA LYS A 50 38.44 -19.11 17.01
C LYS A 50 39.15 -18.76 18.31
N ASP A 51 38.59 -17.83 19.07
CA ASP A 51 39.18 -17.30 20.29
C ASP A 51 38.79 -18.12 21.55
N GLY A 52 37.99 -19.18 21.39
CA GLY A 52 37.48 -19.98 22.52
C GLY A 52 36.54 -19.21 23.46
N ASN A 53 35.99 -18.07 23.01
CA ASN A 53 35.11 -17.22 23.80
C ASN A 53 33.65 -17.69 23.68
N ALA A 54 33.25 -18.60 24.58
CA ALA A 54 31.91 -19.16 24.63
C ALA A 54 30.80 -18.12 24.85
N GLN A 55 31.11 -16.99 25.51
CA GLN A 55 30.13 -15.92 25.74
C GLN A 55 29.83 -15.17 24.44
N ALA A 56 30.86 -14.79 23.67
CA ALA A 56 30.69 -14.14 22.38
C ALA A 56 29.89 -15.02 21.39
N VAL A 57 30.12 -16.34 21.40
CA VAL A 57 29.36 -17.30 20.59
C VAL A 57 27.88 -17.34 20.99
N ASN A 58 27.59 -17.39 22.30
CA ASN A 58 26.21 -17.41 22.79
C ASN A 58 25.45 -16.12 22.47
N ASP A 59 26.10 -14.97 22.63
CA ASP A 59 25.47 -13.68 22.37
C ASP A 59 25.17 -13.50 20.88
N ALA A 60 26.09 -13.89 20.00
CA ALA A 60 25.86 -13.92 18.56
C ALA A 60 24.69 -14.83 18.15
N ARG A 61 24.57 -16.01 18.77
CA ARG A 61 23.45 -16.93 18.51
C ARG A 61 22.11 -16.36 18.97
N LYS A 62 22.06 -15.70 20.13
CA LYS A 62 20.85 -15.02 20.61
C LYS A 62 20.41 -13.93 19.63
N VAL A 63 21.34 -13.13 19.10
CA VAL A 63 21.02 -12.10 18.10
C VAL A 63 20.42 -12.73 16.84
N LYS A 64 21.05 -13.78 16.29
CA LYS A 64 20.50 -14.51 15.13
C LYS A 64 19.12 -15.08 15.41
N GLN A 65 18.93 -15.66 16.60
CA GLN A 65 17.66 -16.23 17.00
C GLN A 65 16.58 -15.15 17.11
N VAL A 66 16.86 -14.01 17.73
CA VAL A 66 15.91 -12.89 17.80
C VAL A 66 15.54 -12.39 16.40
N VAL A 67 16.51 -12.23 15.49
CA VAL A 67 16.25 -11.80 14.10
C VAL A 67 15.38 -12.80 13.33
N ASN A 68 15.61 -14.11 13.53
CA ASN A 68 14.84 -15.15 12.86
C ASN A 68 13.45 -15.33 13.47
N ASP A 69 13.34 -15.41 14.80
CA ASP A 69 12.08 -15.63 15.53
C ASP A 69 11.12 -14.46 15.32
N SER A 70 11.66 -13.24 15.18
CA SER A 70 10.87 -12.04 14.88
C SER A 70 10.43 -11.94 13.41
N ASN A 71 10.92 -12.83 12.53
CA ASN A 71 10.71 -12.76 11.08
C ASN A 71 11.01 -11.37 10.48
N MET A 72 11.87 -10.56 11.13
CA MET A 72 12.03 -9.14 10.80
C MET A 72 12.45 -8.90 9.36
N LYS A 73 13.28 -9.79 8.79
CA LYS A 73 13.72 -9.71 7.40
C LYS A 73 12.57 -9.93 6.43
N VAL A 74 11.74 -10.95 6.67
CA VAL A 74 10.59 -11.29 5.82
C VAL A 74 9.50 -10.24 5.95
N ALA A 75 9.15 -9.86 7.19
CA ALA A 75 8.17 -8.82 7.47
C ALA A 75 8.60 -7.46 6.91
N GLY A 76 9.87 -7.08 7.10
CA GLY A 76 10.45 -5.86 6.53
C GLY A 76 10.41 -5.86 4.99
N GLY A 77 10.78 -6.98 4.37
CA GLY A 77 10.69 -7.13 2.91
C GLY A 77 9.24 -7.06 2.38
N ALA A 78 8.29 -7.69 3.06
CA ALA A 78 6.88 -7.65 2.70
C ALA A 78 6.30 -6.22 2.83
N LEU A 79 6.62 -5.51 3.92
CA LEU A 79 6.26 -4.10 4.10
C LEU A 79 6.88 -3.23 3.01
N MET A 80 8.14 -3.47 2.66
CA MET A 80 8.81 -2.73 1.60
C MET A 80 8.09 -2.92 0.25
N ALA A 81 7.79 -4.17 -0.12
CA ALA A 81 7.08 -4.50 -1.35
C ALA A 81 5.66 -3.91 -1.38
N PHE A 82 4.94 -3.98 -0.25
CA PHE A 82 3.63 -3.35 -0.12
C PHE A 82 3.71 -1.83 -0.26
N GLY A 83 4.75 -1.20 0.30
CA GLY A 83 5.02 0.21 0.13
C GLY A 83 5.14 0.62 -1.35
N PHE A 84 5.93 -0.12 -2.14
CA PHE A 84 6.02 0.12 -3.58
C PHE A 84 4.71 -0.11 -4.32
N PHE A 85 3.96 -1.15 -3.95
CA PHE A 85 2.63 -1.38 -4.49
C PHE A 85 1.70 -0.18 -4.26
N LEU A 86 1.72 0.43 -3.06
CA LEU A 86 0.94 1.64 -2.78
C LEU A 86 1.42 2.85 -3.58
N LEU A 87 2.73 3.01 -3.79
CA LEU A 87 3.28 4.10 -4.62
C LEU A 87 2.84 3.98 -6.09
N VAL A 88 2.84 2.76 -6.65
CA VAL A 88 2.32 2.51 -8.01
C VAL A 88 0.81 2.74 -8.05
N THR A 89 0.08 2.24 -7.06
CA THR A 89 -1.37 2.39 -6.95
C THR A 89 -1.76 3.86 -6.85
N PHE A 90 -1.01 4.68 -6.13
CA PHE A 90 -1.19 6.13 -6.07
C PHE A 90 -1.23 6.76 -7.47
N VAL A 91 -0.24 6.48 -8.32
CA VAL A 91 -0.19 7.03 -9.70
C VAL A 91 -1.41 6.57 -10.50
N LEU A 92 -1.76 5.29 -10.39
CA LEU A 92 -2.91 4.72 -11.08
C LEU A 92 -4.24 5.34 -10.61
N GLN A 93 -4.38 5.62 -9.30
CA GLN A 93 -5.55 6.28 -8.73
C GLN A 93 -5.72 7.71 -9.25
N ILE A 94 -4.63 8.47 -9.40
CA ILE A 94 -4.68 9.81 -10.01
C ILE A 94 -5.13 9.73 -11.47
N ILE A 95 -4.55 8.83 -12.27
CA ILE A 95 -4.96 8.63 -13.67
C ILE A 95 -6.44 8.17 -13.73
N GLY A 96 -6.84 7.28 -12.84
CA GLY A 96 -8.22 6.79 -12.73
C GLY A 96 -9.20 7.90 -12.38
N ALA A 97 -8.83 8.82 -11.49
CA ALA A 97 -9.63 10.00 -11.15
C ALA A 97 -9.79 10.93 -12.36
N ILE A 98 -8.72 11.17 -13.13
CA ILE A 98 -8.78 11.96 -14.38
C ILE A 98 -9.75 11.30 -15.37
N PHE A 99 -9.65 9.99 -15.58
CA PHE A 99 -10.57 9.26 -16.45
C PHE A 99 -12.02 9.26 -15.94
N LEU A 100 -12.24 9.26 -14.62
CA LEU A 100 -13.55 9.44 -14.02
C LEU A 100 -14.15 10.81 -14.33
N PHE A 101 -13.37 11.88 -14.22
CA PHE A 101 -13.80 13.23 -14.56
C PHE A 101 -14.13 13.37 -16.05
N MET A 102 -13.30 12.77 -16.91
CA MET A 102 -13.51 12.76 -18.35
C MET A 102 -14.62 11.81 -18.81
N ALA A 103 -15.12 10.94 -17.92
CA ALA A 103 -16.03 9.85 -18.25
C ALA A 103 -15.51 8.96 -19.39
N LYS A 104 -14.20 8.67 -19.40
CA LYS A 104 -13.52 7.85 -20.42
C LYS A 104 -12.92 6.59 -19.82
N ASN A 105 -12.69 5.59 -20.66
CA ASN A 105 -11.96 4.35 -20.32
C ASN A 105 -12.49 3.64 -19.06
N LYS A 106 -13.75 3.18 -19.13
CA LYS A 106 -14.44 2.44 -18.06
C LYS A 106 -13.63 1.24 -17.54
N GLY A 107 -12.98 0.50 -18.43
CA GLY A 107 -12.18 -0.68 -18.08
C GLY A 107 -11.03 -0.34 -17.15
N PHE A 108 -10.27 0.71 -17.46
CA PHE A 108 -9.18 1.17 -16.59
C PHE A 108 -9.67 1.58 -15.20
N ILE A 109 -10.79 2.31 -15.13
CA ILE A 109 -11.35 2.75 -13.84
C ILE A 109 -11.74 1.55 -12.97
N PHE A 110 -12.27 0.46 -13.55
CA PHE A 110 -12.55 -0.75 -12.77
C PHE A 110 -11.30 -1.39 -12.19
N VAL A 111 -10.23 -1.49 -12.98
CA VAL A 111 -8.95 -2.03 -12.50
C VAL A 111 -8.43 -1.17 -11.35
N VAL A 112 -8.42 0.15 -11.52
CA VAL A 112 -7.98 1.08 -10.47
C VAL A 112 -8.85 0.98 -9.21
N ALA A 113 -10.18 0.90 -9.37
CA ALA A 113 -11.11 0.73 -8.26
C ALA A 113 -10.85 -0.57 -7.49
N ALA A 114 -10.62 -1.68 -8.20
CA ALA A 114 -10.30 -2.97 -7.58
C ALA A 114 -8.95 -2.93 -6.85
N LEU A 115 -7.91 -2.35 -7.46
CA LEU A 115 -6.60 -2.16 -6.82
C LEU A 115 -6.69 -1.26 -5.59
N SER A 116 -7.51 -0.20 -5.65
CA SER A 116 -7.77 0.69 -4.52
C SER A 116 -8.39 -0.07 -3.35
N VAL A 117 -9.40 -0.91 -3.60
CA VAL A 117 -10.03 -1.72 -2.54
C VAL A 117 -9.03 -2.75 -2.00
N LEU A 118 -8.27 -3.41 -2.87
CA LEU A 118 -7.27 -4.39 -2.48
C LEU A 118 -6.18 -3.76 -1.58
N ALA A 119 -5.72 -2.57 -1.92
CA ALA A 119 -4.75 -1.82 -1.13
C ALA A 119 -5.25 -1.60 0.31
N GLU A 120 -6.51 -1.22 0.47
CA GLU A 120 -7.09 -1.02 1.80
C GLU A 120 -7.26 -2.33 2.55
N VAL A 121 -7.70 -3.40 1.90
CA VAL A 121 -7.83 -4.72 2.54
C VAL A 121 -6.47 -5.19 3.08
N ILE A 122 -5.40 -5.08 2.28
CA ILE A 122 -4.06 -5.44 2.74
C ILE A 122 -3.61 -4.52 3.87
N GLY A 123 -3.84 -3.20 3.75
CA GLY A 123 -3.51 -2.23 4.80
C GLY A 123 -4.18 -2.55 6.14
N ILE A 124 -5.47 -2.91 6.12
CA ILE A 124 -6.24 -3.32 7.30
C ILE A 124 -5.62 -4.55 7.96
N LEU A 125 -5.18 -5.53 7.16
CA LEU A 125 -4.54 -6.75 7.67
C LEU A 125 -3.18 -6.46 8.33
N ILE A 126 -2.50 -5.38 7.97
CA ILE A 126 -1.18 -5.01 8.50
C ILE A 126 -1.31 -4.13 9.75
N THR A 127 -2.17 -3.09 9.74
CA THR A 127 -2.20 -2.06 10.80
C THR A 127 -3.48 -1.99 11.61
N SER A 128 -4.50 -2.79 11.29
CA SER A 128 -5.89 -2.67 11.74
C SER A 128 -6.71 -1.62 11.00
N PHE A 129 -8.04 -1.74 11.08
CA PHE A 129 -8.99 -0.86 10.40
C PHE A 129 -8.98 0.55 11.01
N GLY A 130 -8.74 1.56 10.18
CA GLY A 130 -8.71 2.97 10.56
C GLY A 130 -9.55 3.86 9.64
N VAL A 131 -9.70 5.11 10.05
CA VAL A 131 -10.45 6.14 9.30
C VAL A 131 -9.87 6.35 7.90
N THR A 132 -8.55 6.21 7.74
CA THR A 132 -7.86 6.31 6.44
C THR A 132 -8.35 5.25 5.45
N ASN A 133 -8.67 4.03 5.93
CA ASN A 133 -9.16 2.95 5.07
C ASN A 133 -10.57 3.20 4.54
N VAL A 134 -11.39 3.95 5.28
CA VAL A 134 -12.74 4.32 4.85
C VAL A 134 -12.69 5.11 3.54
N PHE A 135 -11.76 6.05 3.41
CA PHE A 135 -11.64 6.86 2.20
C PHE A 135 -11.26 6.03 0.97
N GLY A 136 -10.34 5.09 1.11
CA GLY A 136 -9.95 4.21 0.00
C GLY A 136 -11.01 3.19 -0.38
N LEU A 137 -11.70 2.59 0.60
CA LEU A 137 -12.78 1.63 0.35
C LEU A 137 -13.99 2.32 -0.29
N VAL A 138 -14.44 3.44 0.29
CA VAL A 138 -15.56 4.22 -0.25
C VAL A 138 -15.18 4.79 -1.62
N GLY A 139 -13.96 5.31 -1.78
CA GLY A 139 -13.47 5.80 -3.07
C GLY A 139 -13.46 4.73 -4.15
N GLY A 140 -12.94 3.54 -3.84
CA GLY A 140 -12.94 2.40 -4.77
C GLY A 140 -14.34 1.95 -5.16
N VAL A 141 -15.25 1.79 -4.20
CA VAL A 141 -16.64 1.39 -4.46
C VAL A 141 -17.37 2.46 -5.29
N LEU A 142 -17.24 3.74 -4.92
CA LEU A 142 -17.85 4.85 -5.66
C LEU A 142 -17.30 4.96 -7.08
N ALA A 143 -16.00 4.72 -7.29
CA ALA A 143 -15.38 4.67 -8.61
C ALA A 143 -15.99 3.55 -9.45
N PHE A 144 -16.20 2.36 -8.87
CA PHE A 144 -16.83 1.22 -9.52
C PHE A 144 -18.27 1.54 -9.97
N ILE A 145 -19.07 2.14 -9.07
CA ILE A 145 -20.44 2.54 -9.36
C ILE A 145 -20.48 3.65 -10.42
N ALA A 146 -19.61 4.66 -10.30
CA ALA A 146 -19.55 5.78 -11.22
C ALA A 146 -19.15 5.32 -12.64
N ALA A 147 -18.18 4.42 -12.77
CA ALA A 147 -17.78 3.82 -14.04
C ALA A 147 -18.95 3.08 -14.71
N ASN A 148 -19.81 2.43 -13.92
CA ASN A 148 -21.02 1.77 -14.42
C ASN A 148 -22.10 2.72 -14.97
N SER A 149 -22.07 3.99 -14.60
CA SER A 149 -22.98 5.01 -15.16
C SER A 149 -22.53 5.60 -16.49
N PHE A 150 -21.34 5.23 -17.00
CA PHE A 150 -20.85 5.77 -18.27
C PHE A 150 -21.74 5.29 -19.43
N GLY A 151 -22.11 6.22 -20.31
CA GLY A 151 -22.97 5.94 -21.46
C GLY A 151 -24.48 6.02 -21.20
N LYS A 152 -24.93 6.22 -19.95
CA LYS A 152 -26.32 6.59 -19.68
C LYS A 152 -26.48 8.09 -20.00
N ALA A 153 -27.19 8.41 -21.08
CA ALA A 153 -27.46 9.79 -21.48
C ALA A 153 -28.13 10.57 -20.35
N ALA A 154 -27.77 11.85 -20.19
CA ALA A 154 -28.54 12.75 -19.34
C ALA A 154 -29.98 12.80 -19.89
N PRO A 155 -31.02 12.79 -19.02
CA PRO A 155 -32.38 13.00 -19.48
C PRO A 155 -32.43 14.27 -20.34
N PRO A 156 -33.14 14.26 -21.48
CA PRO A 156 -33.26 15.44 -22.32
C PRO A 156 -33.72 16.62 -21.44
N ALA A 157 -33.04 17.75 -21.58
CA ALA A 157 -33.38 18.96 -20.84
C ALA A 157 -34.87 19.23 -21.06
N GLN A 158 -35.64 19.32 -19.96
CA GLN A 158 -37.04 19.72 -20.04
C GLN A 158 -37.09 21.07 -20.74
N GLN A 159 -37.57 21.09 -21.98
CA GLN A 159 -37.81 22.34 -22.69
C GLN A 159 -38.81 23.14 -21.84
N PRO A 160 -38.51 24.40 -21.49
CA PRO A 160 -39.48 25.22 -20.79
C PRO A 160 -40.74 25.29 -21.63
N ALA A 161 -41.88 24.97 -21.00
CA ALA A 161 -43.19 25.01 -21.65
C ALA A 161 -43.37 26.39 -22.29
N GLN A 162 -43.45 26.43 -23.61
CA GLN A 162 -43.84 27.64 -24.34
C GLN A 162 -45.34 27.81 -24.12
N GLY A 163 -45.70 28.71 -23.20
CA GLY A 163 -47.04 29.26 -23.07
C GLY A 163 -47.24 30.46 -23.99
#